data_AF-A0A8S1PUZ6-F1
#
_entry.id   AF-A0A8S1PUZ6-F1
#
_cell.length_a   1.000
_cell.length_b   1.000
_cell.length_c   1.000
_cell.angle_alpha   90.00
_cell.angle_beta   90.00
_cell.angle_gamma   90.00
#
_symmetry.space_group_name_H-M   'P 1'
#
loop_
_entity.id
_entity.type
_entity.pdbx_description
1 polymer ?
#
loop_
_entity_poly.entity_id
_entity_poly.type
_entity_poly.pdbx_seq_one_letter_code
_entity_poly.pdbx_strand_id
1 'polypeptide(L)'
;MIQKLQEDLNRLTKNNKEQQQGLQNLYLRFGSIINDQLQIIKYSQVSQNLLHKVRPEVFNQILIFLDIKSYLRFRLISKRANQTVIQMIPFRINHINQIILNLNHQIQVYTIQNTEQTNCQSLIEEYNNALDKLYKLNKEDLVELKRTRNPPTILVKVIIIICVLLDHSFKPEQQSWEECQKIIGNFNYVNSLHSLDIGKINESQLTYIKTIRQISEVQASKISNACSTFYQFILVVLQIRESKQYIFKRKIELIELLIKQAQKHQTFLQKMIE
;
A
#
# COMPACT_ATOMS: atom_id res chain seq x y z
N MET A 1 -3.39 14.73 -58.66
CA MET A 1 -2.10 14.41 -57.99
C MET A 1 -1.89 15.22 -56.72
N ILE A 2 -2.02 16.57 -56.76
CA ILE A 2 -1.87 17.45 -55.58
C ILE A 2 -2.86 17.12 -54.46
N GLN A 3 -4.15 16.93 -54.77
CA GLN A 3 -5.16 16.54 -53.75
C GLN A 3 -4.81 15.23 -53.02
N LYS A 4 -4.30 14.22 -53.75
CA LYS A 4 -3.91 12.93 -53.16
C LYS A 4 -2.71 13.07 -52.21
N LEU A 5 -1.71 13.86 -52.58
CA LEU A 5 -0.57 14.16 -51.69
C LEU A 5 -0.98 14.93 -50.44
N GLN A 6 -1.98 15.82 -50.56
CA GLN A 6 -2.50 16.59 -49.44
C GLN A 6 -3.31 15.71 -48.47
N GLU A 7 -4.09 14.75 -48.99
CA GLU A 7 -4.76 13.74 -48.18
C GLU A 7 -3.77 12.81 -47.47
N ASP A 8 -2.71 12.38 -48.15
CA ASP A 8 -1.67 11.54 -47.55
C ASP A 8 -0.88 12.32 -46.47
N LEU A 9 -0.59 13.61 -46.69
CA LEU A 9 0.03 14.49 -45.69
C LEU A 9 -0.86 14.67 -44.46
N ASN A 10 -2.17 14.84 -44.66
CA ASN A 10 -3.16 14.99 -43.59
C ASN A 10 -3.33 13.68 -42.78
N ARG A 11 -3.27 12.52 -43.43
CA ARG A 11 -3.27 11.21 -42.75
C ARG A 11 -2.01 11.00 -41.93
N LEU A 12 -0.85 11.34 -42.48
CA LEU A 12 0.43 11.23 -41.77
C LEU A 12 0.49 12.16 -40.55
N THR A 13 0.00 13.40 -40.67
CA THR A 13 -0.06 14.35 -39.54
C THR A 13 -1.07 13.96 -38.48
N LYS A 14 -2.24 13.40 -38.85
CA LYS A 14 -3.21 12.87 -37.89
C LYS A 14 -2.66 11.67 -37.11
N ASN A 15 -2.04 10.71 -37.79
CA ASN A 15 -1.41 9.56 -37.14
C ASN A 15 -0.28 10.00 -36.19
N ASN A 16 0.47 11.05 -36.55
CA ASN A 16 1.50 11.61 -35.68
C ASN A 16 0.90 12.25 -34.42
N LYS A 17 -0.22 13.00 -34.51
CA LYS A 17 -0.90 13.57 -33.34
C LYS A 17 -1.45 12.50 -32.39
N GLU A 18 -2.07 11.45 -32.92
CA GLU A 18 -2.59 10.34 -32.11
C GLU A 18 -1.44 9.56 -31.42
N GLN A 19 -0.31 9.39 -32.12
CA GLN A 19 0.91 8.81 -31.54
C GLN A 19 1.50 9.71 -30.44
N GLN A 20 1.55 11.02 -30.66
CA GLN A 20 2.02 12.00 -29.66
C GLN A 20 1.14 12.02 -28.40
N GLN A 21 -0.18 11.96 -28.57
CA GLN A 21 -1.13 11.93 -27.45
C GLN A 21 -1.04 10.59 -26.67
N GLY A 22 -0.84 9.48 -27.39
CA GLY A 22 -0.55 8.18 -26.77
C GLY A 22 0.76 8.19 -25.95
N LEU A 23 1.80 8.83 -26.47
CA LEU A 23 3.09 9.01 -25.77
C LEU A 23 2.96 9.93 -24.56
N GLN A 24 2.20 11.03 -24.65
CA GLN A 24 1.92 11.91 -23.51
C GLN A 24 1.14 11.19 -22.40
N ASN A 25 0.13 10.40 -22.74
CA ASN A 25 -0.62 9.62 -21.74
C ASN A 25 0.24 8.53 -21.08
N LEU A 26 1.17 7.93 -21.82
CA LEU A 26 2.18 7.02 -21.28
C LEU A 26 3.16 7.76 -20.36
N TYR A 27 3.66 8.92 -20.78
CA TYR A 27 4.56 9.76 -19.98
C TYR A 27 3.90 10.20 -18.67
N LEU A 28 2.62 10.56 -18.68
CA LEU A 28 1.86 10.90 -17.47
C LEU A 28 1.68 9.70 -16.53
N ARG A 29 1.40 8.51 -17.07
CA ARG A 29 1.33 7.27 -16.27
C ARG A 29 2.68 6.81 -15.74
N PHE A 30 3.78 7.03 -16.47
CA PHE A 30 5.13 6.72 -15.98
C PHE A 30 5.64 7.77 -15.00
N GLY A 31 5.28 9.04 -15.23
CA GLY A 31 5.52 10.12 -14.30
C GLY A 31 4.93 9.83 -12.93
N SER A 32 3.71 9.28 -12.85
CA SER A 32 3.14 8.87 -11.56
C SER A 32 3.91 7.71 -10.90
N ILE A 33 4.30 6.68 -11.67
CA ILE A 33 5.08 5.54 -11.15
C ILE A 33 6.47 5.96 -10.66
N ILE A 34 7.15 6.84 -11.40
CA ILE A 34 8.47 7.36 -11.04
C ILE A 34 8.35 8.31 -9.85
N ASN A 35 7.30 9.13 -9.74
CA ASN A 35 7.10 9.99 -8.58
C ASN A 35 6.82 9.16 -7.31
N ASP A 36 6.08 8.06 -7.44
CA ASP A 36 5.85 7.09 -6.36
C ASP A 36 7.17 6.37 -5.95
N GLN A 37 8.07 6.10 -6.90
CA GLN A 37 9.41 5.57 -6.61
C GLN A 37 10.41 6.62 -6.10
N LEU A 38 10.29 7.89 -6.53
CA LEU A 38 11.16 8.99 -6.07
C LEU A 38 10.82 9.45 -4.66
N GLN A 39 9.57 9.33 -4.22
CA GLN A 39 9.19 9.45 -2.81
C GLN A 39 9.92 8.41 -1.94
N ILE A 40 10.24 7.23 -2.49
CA ILE A 40 11.02 6.18 -1.84
C ILE A 40 12.54 6.45 -1.94
N ILE A 41 13.03 7.03 -3.05
CA ILE A 41 14.46 7.32 -3.30
C ILE A 41 14.96 8.61 -2.63
N LYS A 42 14.09 9.49 -2.13
CA LYS A 42 14.50 10.68 -1.34
C LYS A 42 15.35 10.35 -0.09
N TYR A 43 15.53 9.07 0.26
CA TYR A 43 16.44 8.60 1.30
C TYR A 43 17.83 8.13 0.83
N SER A 44 18.17 8.17 -0.47
CA SER A 44 19.52 7.80 -0.93
C SER A 44 20.18 8.94 -1.71
N GLN A 45 20.87 9.82 -0.98
CA GLN A 45 21.76 10.85 -1.53
C GLN A 45 23.05 10.23 -2.09
N VAL A 46 22.97 9.49 -3.20
CA VAL A 46 24.19 9.11 -3.95
C VAL A 46 23.85 9.01 -5.44
N SER A 47 23.78 10.14 -6.15
CA SER A 47 23.89 10.15 -7.63
C SER A 47 24.07 11.53 -8.29
N GLN A 48 24.32 12.62 -7.56
CA GLN A 48 24.45 13.95 -8.20
C GLN A 48 25.83 14.22 -8.85
N ASN A 49 26.81 13.31 -8.73
CA ASN A 49 28.19 13.61 -9.13
C ASN A 49 28.64 13.20 -10.55
N LEU A 50 27.76 12.65 -11.39
CA LEU A 50 28.11 12.30 -12.78
C LEU A 50 27.39 13.13 -13.85
N LEU A 51 26.45 14.00 -13.45
CA LEU A 51 25.48 14.64 -14.35
C LEU A 51 25.88 16.01 -14.87
N HIS A 52 26.80 16.71 -14.19
CA HIS A 52 27.22 18.07 -14.56
C HIS A 52 28.22 18.12 -15.74
N LYS A 53 28.65 16.97 -16.26
CA LYS A 53 29.52 16.88 -17.45
C LYS A 53 28.76 16.59 -18.76
N VAL A 54 27.45 16.32 -18.68
CA VAL A 54 26.64 16.00 -19.85
C VAL A 54 25.81 17.21 -20.24
N ARG A 55 25.90 17.64 -21.50
CA ARG A 55 25.12 18.78 -22.00
C ARG A 55 23.62 18.54 -21.76
N PRO A 56 22.83 19.54 -21.33
CA PRO A 56 21.41 19.38 -21.03
C PRO A 56 20.59 18.77 -22.17
N GLU A 57 20.96 19.02 -23.44
CA GLU A 57 20.30 18.43 -24.60
C GLU A 57 20.55 16.93 -24.71
N VAL A 58 21.76 16.47 -24.39
CA VAL A 58 22.14 15.06 -24.37
C VAL A 58 21.48 14.36 -23.18
N PHE A 59 21.34 15.05 -22.05
CA PHE A 59 20.66 14.52 -20.87
C PHE A 59 19.15 14.39 -21.06
N ASN A 60 18.50 15.38 -21.69
CA ASN A 60 17.09 15.29 -22.06
C ASN A 60 16.86 14.22 -23.14
N GLN A 61 17.79 14.05 -24.10
CA GLN A 61 17.75 12.94 -25.04
C GLN A 61 17.94 11.59 -24.34
N ILE A 62 18.84 11.48 -23.35
CA ILE A 62 19.05 10.27 -22.55
C ILE A 62 17.83 9.96 -21.67
N LEU A 63 17.20 10.95 -21.04
CA LEU A 63 15.98 10.77 -20.24
C LEU A 63 14.78 10.38 -21.11
N ILE A 64 14.64 10.94 -22.30
CA ILE A 64 13.68 10.48 -23.33
C ILE A 64 14.02 9.05 -23.81
N PHE A 65 15.31 8.67 -23.81
CA PHE A 65 15.81 7.34 -24.20
C PHE A 65 15.62 6.26 -23.12
N LEU A 66 15.47 6.61 -21.84
CA LEU A 66 15.44 5.66 -20.73
C LEU A 66 14.06 5.07 -20.45
N ASP A 67 13.02 5.52 -21.13
CA ASP A 67 11.72 4.85 -21.13
C ASP A 67 11.75 3.68 -22.15
N ILE A 68 12.39 2.58 -21.76
CA ILE A 68 12.73 1.39 -22.57
C ILE A 68 11.54 0.86 -23.40
N LYS A 69 10.29 1.12 -22.97
CA LYS A 69 9.07 0.69 -23.66
C LYS A 69 8.76 1.49 -24.93
N SER A 70 9.16 2.77 -24.99
CA SER A 70 9.04 3.58 -26.21
C SER A 70 10.16 3.28 -27.22
N TYR A 71 11.33 2.84 -26.73
CA TYR A 71 12.45 2.38 -27.56
C TYR A 71 12.14 1.06 -28.29
N LEU A 72 11.45 0.11 -27.65
CA LEU A 72 11.07 -1.16 -28.29
C LEU A 72 10.03 -1.01 -29.42
N ARG A 73 9.25 0.09 -29.43
CA ARG A 73 8.33 0.40 -30.54
C ARG A 73 9.03 1.09 -31.72
N PHE A 74 10.15 1.77 -31.48
CA PHE A 74 11.11 2.05 -32.54
C PHE A 74 11.87 0.76 -32.85
N ARG A 75 11.30 -0.09 -33.72
CA ARG A 75 12.03 -1.14 -34.42
C ARG A 75 13.40 -0.55 -34.80
N LEU A 76 14.46 -1.00 -34.15
CA LEU A 76 15.82 -0.50 -34.29
C LEU A 76 16.24 -0.54 -35.77
N ILE A 77 16.00 0.55 -36.50
CA ILE A 77 16.34 0.67 -37.93
C ILE A 77 17.88 0.68 -38.11
N SER A 78 18.62 0.98 -37.04
CA SER A 78 20.08 1.07 -37.04
C SER A 78 20.71 -0.09 -36.25
N LYS A 79 21.54 -0.90 -36.92
CA LYS A 79 22.39 -1.92 -36.29
C LYS A 79 23.24 -1.35 -35.14
N ARG A 80 23.70 -0.10 -35.26
CA ARG A 80 24.50 0.59 -34.24
C ARG A 80 23.71 0.84 -32.97
N ALA A 81 22.46 1.28 -33.11
CA ALA A 81 21.59 1.54 -31.97
C ALA A 81 21.27 0.25 -31.20
N ASN A 82 21.09 -0.88 -31.90
CA ASN A 82 20.93 -2.19 -31.26
C ASN A 82 22.19 -2.60 -30.48
N GLN A 83 23.37 -2.44 -31.08
CA GLN A 83 24.65 -2.73 -30.41
C GLN A 83 24.86 -1.88 -29.15
N THR A 84 24.52 -0.58 -29.19
CA THR A 84 24.60 0.29 -28.02
C THR A 84 23.66 -0.18 -26.90
N VAL A 85 22.43 -0.58 -27.24
CA VAL A 85 21.49 -1.11 -26.24
C VAL A 85 22.05 -2.37 -25.59
N ILE A 86 22.52 -3.33 -26.40
CA ILE A 86 23.13 -4.57 -25.91
C ILE A 86 24.30 -4.27 -24.97
N GLN A 87 25.15 -3.29 -25.30
CA GLN A 87 26.27 -2.86 -24.44
C GLN A 87 25.81 -2.18 -23.14
N MET A 88 24.64 -1.54 -23.12
CA MET A 88 24.10 -0.88 -21.93
C MET A 88 23.37 -1.84 -20.97
N ILE A 89 22.82 -2.96 -21.47
CA ILE A 89 22.05 -3.90 -20.65
C ILE A 89 22.87 -4.44 -19.44
N PRO A 90 24.14 -4.87 -19.59
CA PRO A 90 24.95 -5.34 -18.46
C PRO A 90 25.09 -4.31 -17.33
N PHE A 91 25.28 -3.03 -17.67
CA PHE A 91 25.35 -1.96 -16.66
C PHE A 91 24.03 -1.80 -15.89
N ARG A 92 22.89 -1.93 -16.59
CA ARG A 92 21.56 -1.88 -15.96
C ARG A 92 21.30 -3.09 -15.08
N ILE A 93 21.68 -4.29 -15.52
CA ILE A 93 21.61 -5.50 -14.68
C ILE A 93 22.46 -5.33 -13.42
N ASN A 94 23.70 -4.85 -13.53
CA ASN A 94 24.55 -4.61 -12.37
C ASN A 94 23.92 -3.59 -11.40
N HIS A 95 23.36 -2.49 -11.90
CA HIS A 95 22.65 -1.53 -11.06
C HIS A 95 21.45 -2.14 -10.34
N ILE A 96 20.66 -2.98 -11.02
CA ILE A 96 19.53 -3.70 -10.39
C ILE A 96 20.05 -4.65 -9.29
N ASN A 97 21.15 -5.36 -9.52
CA ASN A 97 21.77 -6.22 -8.51
C ASN A 97 22.18 -5.42 -7.27
N GLN A 98 22.77 -4.22 -7.43
CA GLN A 98 23.11 -3.35 -6.31
C GLN A 98 21.87 -2.90 -5.52
N ILE A 99 20.76 -2.59 -6.21
CA ILE A 99 19.48 -2.29 -5.55
C ILE A 99 19.00 -3.50 -4.74
N ILE A 100 19.00 -4.70 -5.33
CA ILE A 100 18.56 -5.93 -4.65
C ILE A 100 19.43 -6.20 -3.41
N LEU A 101 20.75 -6.04 -3.50
CA LEU A 101 21.67 -6.19 -2.37
C LEU A 101 21.36 -5.21 -1.24
N ASN A 102 21.14 -3.94 -1.56
CA ASN A 102 20.77 -2.92 -0.58
C ASN A 102 19.42 -3.22 0.10
N LEU A 103 18.42 -3.66 -0.67
CA LEU A 103 17.11 -4.03 -0.14
C LEU A 103 17.21 -5.27 0.78
N ASN A 104 18.01 -6.27 0.43
CA ASN A 104 18.28 -7.43 1.28
C ASN A 104 18.95 -7.04 2.60
N HIS A 105 19.92 -6.12 2.55
CA HIS A 105 20.55 -5.58 3.76
C HIS A 105 19.51 -4.88 4.67
N GLN A 106 18.59 -4.10 4.09
CA GLN A 106 17.51 -3.48 4.87
C GLN A 106 16.59 -4.51 5.54
N ILE A 107 16.24 -5.62 4.86
CA ILE A 107 15.48 -6.72 5.47
C ILE A 107 16.26 -7.30 6.66
N GLN A 108 17.56 -7.52 6.53
CA GLN A 108 18.39 -8.04 7.63
C GLN A 108 18.37 -7.10 8.84
N VAL A 109 18.54 -5.80 8.62
CA VAL A 109 18.46 -4.78 9.68
C VAL A 109 17.10 -4.82 10.38
N TYR A 110 15.98 -4.84 9.63
CA TYR A 110 14.65 -4.91 10.24
C TYR A 110 14.39 -6.23 10.96
N THR A 111 14.96 -7.34 10.48
CA THR A 111 14.83 -8.65 11.12
C THR A 111 15.52 -8.66 12.48
N ILE A 112 16.76 -8.15 12.56
CA ILE A 112 17.51 -8.04 13.82
C ILE A 112 16.75 -7.15 14.81
N GLN A 113 16.30 -5.97 14.36
CA GLN A 113 15.51 -5.04 15.18
C GLN A 113 14.18 -5.64 15.67
N ASN A 114 13.59 -6.55 14.90
CA ASN A 114 12.37 -7.25 15.28
C ASN A 114 12.65 -8.36 16.32
N THR A 115 13.79 -9.07 16.22
CA THR A 115 14.17 -10.11 17.19
C THR A 115 14.52 -9.57 18.58
N GLU A 116 15.07 -8.36 18.66
CA GLU A 116 15.44 -7.72 19.93
C GLU A 116 14.23 -7.25 20.75
N GLN A 117 13.02 -7.25 20.17
CA GLN A 117 11.80 -6.78 20.83
C GLN A 117 10.96 -7.95 21.37
N THR A 118 11.33 -8.43 22.55
CA THR A 118 10.71 -9.57 23.26
C THR A 118 9.27 -9.33 23.75
N ASN A 119 8.72 -8.13 23.63
CA ASN A 119 7.39 -7.77 24.16
C ASN A 119 6.20 -8.06 23.24
N CYS A 120 6.37 -8.83 22.16
CA CYS A 120 5.25 -9.08 21.23
C CYS A 120 4.43 -10.31 21.57
N GLN A 121 5.01 -11.28 22.29
CA GLN A 121 4.27 -12.45 22.76
C GLN A 121 3.14 -12.03 23.70
N SER A 122 3.40 -11.08 24.61
CA SER A 122 2.37 -10.57 25.52
C SER A 122 1.20 -9.92 24.78
N LEU A 123 1.46 -9.14 23.72
CA LEU A 123 0.39 -8.51 22.92
C LEU A 123 -0.45 -9.54 22.14
N ILE A 124 0.19 -10.61 21.65
CA ILE A 124 -0.52 -11.71 20.98
C ILE A 124 -1.41 -12.46 21.98
N GLU A 125 -0.90 -12.71 23.19
CA GLU A 125 -1.69 -13.31 24.28
C GLU A 125 -2.85 -12.41 24.70
N GLU A 126 -2.62 -11.11 24.87
CA GLU A 126 -3.68 -10.12 25.14
C GLU A 126 -4.75 -10.10 24.04
N TYR A 127 -4.35 -10.24 22.79
CA TYR A 127 -5.27 -10.30 21.65
C TYR A 127 -6.10 -11.57 21.64
N ASN A 128 -5.47 -12.73 21.87
CA ASN A 128 -6.19 -14.00 21.98
C ASN A 128 -7.15 -13.98 23.18
N ASN A 129 -6.74 -13.41 24.31
CA ASN A 129 -7.59 -13.21 25.48
C ASN A 129 -8.79 -12.29 25.15
N ALA A 130 -8.59 -11.23 24.37
CA ALA A 130 -9.67 -10.35 23.93
C ALA A 130 -10.63 -11.06 22.96
N LEU A 131 -10.12 -11.90 22.06
CA LEU A 131 -10.94 -12.75 21.18
C LEU A 131 -11.74 -13.78 21.97
N ASP A 132 -11.15 -14.42 22.96
CA ASP A 132 -11.83 -15.38 23.83
C ASP A 132 -12.97 -14.71 24.61
N LYS A 133 -12.75 -13.48 25.10
CA LYS A 133 -13.81 -12.69 25.74
C LYS A 133 -14.93 -12.36 24.75
N LEU A 134 -14.61 -12.02 23.50
CA LEU A 134 -15.62 -11.80 22.46
C LEU A 134 -16.45 -13.06 22.18
N TYR A 135 -15.85 -14.24 22.13
CA TYR A 135 -16.57 -15.50 21.95
C TYR A 135 -17.44 -15.89 23.15
N LYS A 136 -17.04 -15.48 24.35
CA LYS A 136 -17.79 -15.72 25.59
C LYS A 136 -18.97 -14.76 25.77
N LEU A 137 -19.15 -13.77 24.90
CA LEU A 137 -20.34 -12.92 24.93
C LEU A 137 -21.59 -13.76 24.66
N ASN A 138 -22.53 -13.74 25.59
CA ASN A 138 -23.76 -14.47 25.46
C ASN A 138 -24.71 -13.75 24.50
N LYS A 139 -25.68 -14.49 23.95
CA LYS A 139 -26.71 -13.90 23.08
C LYS A 139 -27.47 -12.77 23.78
N GLU A 140 -27.62 -12.86 25.10
CA GLU A 140 -28.30 -11.84 25.92
C GLU A 140 -27.54 -10.50 25.91
N ASP A 141 -26.22 -10.52 26.07
CA ASP A 141 -25.37 -9.32 26.01
C ASP A 141 -25.55 -8.60 24.66
N LEU A 142 -25.66 -9.35 23.56
CA LEU A 142 -25.83 -8.80 22.22
C LEU A 142 -27.25 -8.30 21.96
N VAL A 143 -28.25 -9.00 22.51
CA VAL A 143 -29.65 -8.59 22.43
C VAL A 143 -29.88 -7.31 23.24
N GLU A 144 -29.19 -7.12 24.36
CA GLU A 144 -29.20 -5.88 25.14
C GLU A 144 -28.76 -4.68 24.27
N LEU A 145 -27.61 -4.80 23.61
CA LEU A 145 -27.11 -3.75 22.71
C LEU A 145 -28.10 -3.44 21.58
N LYS A 146 -28.73 -4.46 21.01
CA LYS A 146 -29.71 -4.31 19.92
C LYS A 146 -31.03 -3.68 20.38
N ARG A 147 -31.45 -3.90 21.61
CA ARG A 147 -32.71 -3.37 22.14
C ARG A 147 -32.60 -1.92 22.61
N THR A 148 -31.38 -1.42 22.76
CA THR A 148 -31.12 -0.03 23.16
C THR A 148 -31.58 0.96 22.09
N ARG A 149 -32.73 1.62 22.30
CA ARG A 149 -33.27 2.63 21.38
C ARG A 149 -32.46 3.93 21.39
N ASN A 150 -32.06 4.38 22.58
CA ASN A 150 -31.31 5.62 22.80
C ASN A 150 -29.97 5.28 23.46
N PRO A 151 -28.96 4.85 22.69
CA PRO A 151 -27.69 4.38 23.24
C PRO A 151 -26.85 5.52 23.84
N PRO A 152 -26.10 5.26 24.93
CA PRO A 152 -25.09 6.20 25.41
C PRO A 152 -24.06 6.52 24.32
N THR A 153 -23.57 7.76 24.27
CA THR A 153 -22.60 8.21 23.26
C THR A 153 -21.34 7.34 23.20
N ILE A 154 -20.90 6.81 24.35
CA ILE A 154 -19.74 5.93 24.44
C ILE A 154 -20.00 4.60 23.73
N LEU A 155 -21.18 4.00 23.92
CA LEU A 155 -21.56 2.77 23.23
C LEU A 155 -21.59 2.99 21.72
N VAL A 156 -22.21 4.08 21.26
CA VAL A 156 -22.25 4.45 19.85
C VAL A 156 -20.84 4.54 19.27
N LYS A 157 -19.93 5.24 19.93
CA LYS A 157 -18.53 5.37 19.48
C LYS A 157 -17.83 4.02 19.37
N VAL A 158 -17.92 3.18 20.40
CA VAL A 158 -17.29 1.84 20.41
C VAL A 158 -17.83 0.99 19.26
N ILE A 159 -19.14 0.98 19.07
CA ILE A 159 -19.78 0.22 17.99
C ILE A 159 -19.42 0.76 16.60
N ILE A 160 -19.41 2.08 16.40
CA ILE A 160 -19.00 2.66 15.13
C ILE A 160 -17.57 2.23 14.79
N ILE A 161 -16.66 2.20 15.77
CA ILE A 161 -15.28 1.73 15.55
C ILE A 161 -15.26 0.24 15.14
N ILE A 162 -16.10 -0.60 15.74
CA ILE A 162 -16.28 -2.00 15.29
C ILE A 162 -16.76 -2.06 13.83
N CYS A 163 -17.76 -1.26 13.45
CA CYS A 163 -18.25 -1.21 12.08
C CYS A 163 -17.15 -0.76 11.10
N VAL A 164 -16.36 0.25 11.47
CA VAL A 164 -15.20 0.74 10.71
C VAL A 164 -14.13 -0.34 10.56
N LEU A 165 -13.91 -1.18 11.59
CA LEU A 165 -12.97 -2.30 11.52
C LEU A 165 -13.43 -3.40 10.55
N LEU A 166 -14.73 -3.69 10.53
CA LEU A 166 -15.30 -4.76 9.72
C LEU A 166 -15.49 -4.38 8.25
N ASP A 167 -15.76 -3.11 7.96
CA ASP A 167 -16.04 -2.63 6.60
C ASP A 167 -15.27 -1.35 6.28
N HIS A 168 -14.38 -1.45 5.29
CA HIS A 168 -13.56 -0.34 4.80
C HIS A 168 -14.37 0.74 4.07
N SER A 169 -15.57 0.43 3.63
CA SER A 169 -16.49 1.37 2.99
C SER A 169 -17.37 2.12 3.99
N PHE A 170 -17.35 1.72 5.27
CA PHE A 170 -18.16 2.32 6.32
C PHE A 170 -17.70 3.74 6.64
N LYS A 171 -18.64 4.71 6.57
CA LYS A 171 -18.36 6.14 6.78
C LYS A 171 -18.94 6.61 8.12
N PRO A 172 -18.14 6.82 9.17
CA PRO A 172 -18.65 7.10 10.51
C PRO A 172 -19.49 8.37 10.62
N GLU A 173 -19.26 9.37 9.77
CA GLU A 173 -19.96 10.67 9.79
C GLU A 173 -21.41 10.60 9.30
N GLN A 174 -21.74 9.59 8.49
CA GLN A 174 -23.02 9.50 7.79
C GLN A 174 -23.94 8.46 8.41
N GLN A 175 -23.47 7.75 9.43
CA GLN A 175 -24.11 6.52 9.86
C GLN A 175 -24.95 6.74 11.11
N SER A 176 -26.20 6.32 11.01
CA SER A 176 -27.17 6.28 12.08
C SER A 176 -26.89 5.10 13.02
N TRP A 177 -27.36 5.20 14.26
CA TRP A 177 -27.32 4.08 15.20
C TRP A 177 -28.05 2.84 14.65
N GLU A 178 -29.14 3.03 13.90
CA GLU A 178 -29.93 1.96 13.31
C GLU A 178 -29.11 1.13 12.29
N GLU A 179 -28.24 1.75 11.51
CA GLU A 179 -27.32 1.05 10.60
C GLU A 179 -26.29 0.23 11.37
N CYS A 180 -25.73 0.80 12.44
CA CYS A 180 -24.82 0.09 13.32
C CYS A 180 -25.49 -1.14 13.97
N GLN A 181 -26.74 -0.99 14.39
CA GLN A 181 -27.56 -2.08 14.92
C GLN A 181 -27.82 -3.18 13.90
N LYS A 182 -27.94 -2.86 12.60
CA LYS A 182 -28.07 -3.87 11.54
C LYS A 182 -26.78 -4.66 11.35
N ILE A 183 -25.62 -4.02 11.47
CA ILE A 183 -24.32 -4.68 11.34
C ILE A 183 -24.09 -5.66 12.50
N ILE A 184 -24.30 -5.20 13.74
CA ILE A 184 -24.25 -6.07 14.95
C ILE A 184 -25.44 -7.06 14.96
N GLY A 185 -26.51 -6.69 14.26
CA GLY A 185 -27.62 -7.51 13.77
C GLY A 185 -27.22 -8.91 13.33
N ASN A 186 -26.15 -8.97 12.54
CA ASN A 186 -25.78 -10.17 11.82
C ASN A 186 -25.04 -11.15 12.71
N PHE A 187 -25.60 -12.34 12.94
CA PHE A 187 -24.97 -13.38 13.78
C PHE A 187 -23.51 -13.71 13.43
N ASN A 188 -23.08 -13.41 12.20
CA ASN A 188 -21.73 -13.66 11.73
C ASN A 188 -20.71 -12.57 12.09
N TYR A 189 -21.11 -11.43 12.66
CA TYR A 189 -20.16 -10.33 12.89
C TYR A 189 -19.03 -10.72 13.87
N VAL A 190 -19.31 -11.58 14.87
CA VAL A 190 -18.29 -12.09 15.80
C VAL A 190 -17.25 -12.93 15.04
N ASN A 191 -17.71 -13.79 14.12
CA ASN A 191 -16.82 -14.56 13.26
C ASN A 191 -16.01 -13.63 12.34
N SER A 192 -16.62 -12.54 11.84
CA SER A 192 -15.91 -11.53 11.06
C SER A 192 -14.81 -10.84 11.87
N LEU A 193 -15.08 -10.50 13.15
CA LEU A 193 -14.09 -9.92 14.06
C LEU A 193 -12.95 -10.89 14.38
N HIS A 194 -13.24 -12.18 14.50
CA HIS A 194 -12.22 -13.21 14.67
C HIS A 194 -11.35 -13.39 13.43
N SER A 195 -11.96 -13.35 12.25
CA SER A 195 -11.24 -13.41 10.97
C SER A 195 -10.61 -12.08 10.55
N LEU A 196 -10.63 -11.07 11.42
CA LEU A 196 -10.16 -9.72 11.11
C LEU A 196 -8.66 -9.75 10.84
N ASP A 197 -8.30 -9.43 9.60
CA ASP A 197 -6.91 -9.24 9.22
C ASP A 197 -6.45 -7.84 9.62
N ILE A 198 -5.79 -7.75 10.78
CA ILE A 198 -5.16 -6.53 11.29
C ILE A 198 -4.20 -5.93 10.24
N GLY A 199 -3.61 -6.76 9.37
CA GLY A 199 -2.83 -6.40 8.19
C GLY A 199 -3.54 -5.46 7.22
N LYS A 200 -4.86 -5.59 7.08
CA LYS A 200 -5.65 -4.88 6.07
C LYS A 200 -6.24 -3.56 6.53
N ILE A 201 -6.11 -3.22 7.81
CA ILE A 201 -6.60 -1.95 8.37
C ILE A 201 -5.80 -0.79 7.75
N ASN A 202 -6.49 0.09 7.03
CA ASN A 202 -5.90 1.25 6.36
C ASN A 202 -5.63 2.42 7.35
N GLU A 203 -4.88 3.43 6.91
CA GLU A 203 -4.49 4.57 7.77
C GLU A 203 -5.69 5.47 8.16
N SER A 204 -6.71 5.60 7.31
CA SER A 204 -7.93 6.33 7.65
C SER A 204 -8.72 5.63 8.77
N GLN A 205 -8.87 4.31 8.70
CA GLN A 205 -9.49 3.49 9.75
C GLN A 205 -8.68 3.60 11.03
N LEU A 206 -7.35 3.49 10.95
CA LEU A 206 -6.46 3.60 12.11
C LEU A 206 -6.58 4.96 12.81
N THR A 207 -6.67 6.04 12.04
CA THR A 207 -6.88 7.39 12.58
C THR A 207 -8.19 7.49 13.34
N TYR A 208 -9.25 6.86 12.82
CA TYR A 208 -10.55 6.80 13.51
C TYR A 208 -10.49 5.91 14.76
N ILE A 209 -9.88 4.73 14.68
CA ILE A 209 -9.72 3.80 15.81
C ILE A 209 -8.97 4.45 16.98
N LYS A 210 -7.99 5.32 16.71
CA LYS A 210 -7.25 6.06 17.77
C LYS A 210 -8.14 6.90 18.68
N THR A 211 -9.34 7.29 18.22
CA THR A 211 -10.32 8.01 19.05
C THR A 211 -10.79 7.18 20.25
N ILE A 212 -10.62 5.85 20.22
CA ILE A 212 -10.93 4.94 21.35
C ILE A 212 -10.21 5.36 22.64
N ARG A 213 -9.03 5.99 22.54
CA ARG A 213 -8.23 6.45 23.68
C ARG A 213 -8.90 7.54 24.50
N GLN A 214 -9.90 8.22 23.93
CA GLN A 214 -10.69 9.23 24.63
C GLN A 214 -11.72 8.60 25.58
N ILE A 215 -11.96 7.30 25.45
CA ILE A 215 -12.93 6.55 26.24
C ILE A 215 -12.17 5.83 27.35
N SER A 216 -12.63 5.98 28.60
CA SER A 216 -12.08 5.21 29.71
C SER A 216 -12.67 3.81 29.74
N GLU A 217 -11.85 2.81 30.03
CA GLU A 217 -12.30 1.43 30.24
C GLU A 217 -13.40 1.33 31.30
N VAL A 218 -13.29 2.11 32.38
CA VAL A 218 -14.27 2.15 33.49
C VAL A 218 -15.61 2.70 33.00
N GLN A 219 -15.62 3.60 32.02
CA GLN A 219 -16.85 4.10 31.43
C GLN A 219 -17.50 3.05 30.54
N ALA A 220 -16.71 2.32 29.75
CA ALA A 220 -17.22 1.26 28.88
C ALA A 220 -17.82 0.09 29.70
N SER A 221 -17.19 -0.30 30.81
CA SER A 221 -17.68 -1.37 31.69
C SER A 221 -18.94 -1.01 32.46
N LYS A 222 -19.14 0.26 32.80
CA LYS A 222 -20.38 0.74 33.41
C LYS A 222 -21.59 0.68 32.49
N ILE A 223 -21.37 0.67 31.17
CA ILE A 223 -22.47 0.67 30.19
C ILE A 223 -22.99 -0.74 29.97
N SER A 224 -22.11 -1.66 29.56
CA SER A 224 -22.46 -3.07 29.43
C SER A 224 -21.19 -3.93 29.32
N ASN A 225 -21.36 -5.23 29.61
CA ASN A 225 -20.29 -6.22 29.46
C ASN A 225 -19.79 -6.33 28.00
N ALA A 226 -20.73 -6.33 27.03
CA ALA A 226 -20.39 -6.33 25.61
C ALA A 226 -19.61 -5.06 25.20
N CYS A 227 -20.02 -3.87 25.67
CA CYS A 227 -19.31 -2.63 25.38
C CYS A 227 -17.86 -2.66 25.89
N SER A 228 -17.66 -3.16 27.11
CA SER A 228 -16.32 -3.34 27.69
C SER A 228 -15.46 -4.30 26.87
N THR A 229 -16.05 -5.42 26.45
CA THR A 229 -15.34 -6.44 25.67
C THR A 229 -14.94 -5.92 24.29
N PHE A 230 -15.83 -5.21 23.59
CA PHE A 230 -15.48 -4.55 22.32
C PHE A 230 -14.40 -3.49 22.50
N TYR A 231 -14.50 -2.67 23.55
CA TYR A 231 -13.49 -1.66 23.87
C TYR A 231 -12.11 -2.29 24.05
N GLN A 232 -12.01 -3.35 24.86
CA GLN A 232 -10.74 -4.07 25.10
C GLN A 232 -10.17 -4.65 23.80
N PHE A 233 -11.01 -5.29 22.99
CA PHE A 233 -10.59 -5.81 21.68
C PHE A 233 -10.03 -4.72 20.76
N ILE A 234 -10.74 -3.60 20.61
CA ILE A 234 -10.30 -2.48 19.77
C ILE A 234 -8.97 -1.93 20.26
N LEU A 235 -8.81 -1.79 21.58
CA LEU A 235 -7.60 -1.25 22.19
C LEU A 235 -6.38 -2.14 21.90
N VAL A 236 -6.54 -3.46 22.01
CA VAL A 236 -5.47 -4.42 21.68
C VAL A 236 -5.16 -4.41 20.17
N VAL A 237 -6.17 -4.35 19.30
CA VAL A 237 -5.96 -4.21 17.84
C VAL A 237 -5.15 -2.95 17.53
N LEU A 238 -5.47 -1.83 18.20
CA LEU A 238 -4.72 -0.57 18.05
C LEU A 238 -3.27 -0.71 18.52
N GLN A 239 -3.05 -1.33 19.70
CA GLN A 239 -1.71 -1.58 20.23
C GLN A 239 -0.87 -2.46 19.30
N ILE A 240 -1.46 -3.52 18.74
CA ILE A 240 -0.78 -4.36 17.75
C ILE A 240 -0.42 -3.54 16.51
N ARG A 241 -1.34 -2.72 15.97
CA ARG A 241 -1.06 -1.90 14.78
C ARG A 241 0.04 -0.87 15.00
N GLU A 242 0.14 -0.34 16.21
CA GLU A 242 1.17 0.63 16.59
C GLU A 242 2.48 -0.03 17.05
N SER A 243 2.48 -1.34 17.30
CA SER A 243 3.68 -2.06 17.69
C SER A 243 4.76 -1.96 16.61
N LYS A 244 6.01 -1.75 17.05
CA LYS A 244 7.17 -1.67 16.16
C LYS A 244 7.35 -2.94 15.33
N GLN A 245 7.06 -4.11 15.91
CA GLN A 245 7.10 -5.39 15.21
C GLN A 245 6.15 -5.42 14.01
N TYR A 246 4.89 -5.00 14.18
CA TYR A 246 3.95 -4.97 13.06
C TYR A 246 4.46 -4.04 11.94
N ILE A 247 4.97 -2.86 12.32
CA ILE A 247 5.54 -1.89 11.37
C ILE A 247 6.74 -2.50 10.62
N PHE A 248 7.65 -3.18 11.32
CA PHE A 248 8.81 -3.83 10.70
C PHE A 248 8.42 -4.98 9.80
N LYS A 249 7.49 -5.85 10.23
CA LYS A 249 6.96 -6.94 9.40
C LYS A 249 6.42 -6.40 8.09
N ARG A 250 5.61 -5.34 8.14
CA ARG A 250 5.03 -4.73 6.94
C ARG A 250 6.09 -4.07 6.04
N LYS A 251 7.11 -3.45 6.63
CA LYS A 251 8.25 -2.93 5.85
C LYS A 251 9.02 -4.04 5.15
N ILE A 252 9.24 -5.18 5.81
CA ILE A 252 9.87 -6.35 5.20
C ILE A 252 9.04 -6.85 4.02
N GLU A 253 7.73 -7.07 4.21
CA GLU A 253 6.82 -7.52 3.13
C GLU A 253 6.84 -6.56 1.92
N LEU A 254 6.87 -5.25 2.16
CA LEU A 254 6.99 -4.26 1.08
C LEU A 254 8.35 -4.35 0.36
N ILE A 255 9.44 -4.51 1.09
CA ILE A 255 10.79 -4.64 0.50
C ILE A 255 10.89 -5.93 -0.32
N GLU A 256 10.34 -7.05 0.14
CA GLU A 256 10.29 -8.31 -0.59
C GLU A 256 9.53 -8.18 -1.92
N LEU A 257 8.41 -7.46 -1.93
CA LEU A 257 7.68 -7.16 -3.16
C LEU A 257 8.53 -6.35 -4.15
N LEU A 258 9.28 -5.36 -3.66
CA LEU A 258 10.18 -4.56 -4.49
C LEU A 258 11.34 -5.41 -5.06
N ILE A 259 11.94 -6.29 -4.26
CA ILE A 259 12.95 -7.25 -4.71
C ILE A 259 12.38 -8.14 -5.83
N LYS A 260 11.18 -8.69 -5.64
CA LYS A 260 10.52 -9.54 -6.63
C LYS A 260 10.26 -8.79 -7.94
N GLN A 261 9.87 -7.52 -7.88
CA GLN A 261 9.74 -6.68 -9.07
C GLN A 261 11.09 -6.47 -9.76
N ALA A 262 12.13 -6.08 -9.00
CA ALA A 262 13.48 -5.87 -9.51
C ALA A 262 14.05 -7.12 -10.21
N GLN A 263 13.85 -8.31 -9.62
CA GLN A 263 14.23 -9.59 -10.21
C GLN A 263 13.50 -9.90 -11.52
N LYS A 264 12.21 -9.58 -11.62
CA LYS A 264 11.46 -9.69 -12.89
C LYS A 264 12.05 -8.79 -13.97
N HIS A 265 12.40 -7.55 -13.63
CA HIS A 265 13.05 -6.61 -14.55
C HIS A 265 14.43 -7.12 -15.00
N GLN A 266 15.24 -7.64 -14.08
CA GLN A 266 16.52 -8.26 -14.39
C GLN A 266 16.38 -9.44 -15.35
N THR A 267 15.45 -10.36 -15.05
CA THR A 267 15.21 -11.55 -15.90
C THR A 267 14.78 -11.15 -17.30
N PHE A 268 13.93 -10.12 -17.42
CA PHE A 268 13.52 -9.57 -18.72
C PHE A 268 14.72 -9.02 -19.51
N LEU A 269 15.61 -8.28 -18.84
CA LEU A 269 16.82 -7.74 -19.48
C LEU A 269 17.81 -8.83 -19.90
N GLN A 270 17.96 -9.90 -19.10
CA GLN A 270 18.80 -11.04 -19.45
C GLN A 270 18.30 -11.74 -20.73
N LYS A 271 16.99 -11.96 -20.84
CA LYS A 271 16.34 -12.51 -22.04
C LYS A 271 16.47 -11.64 -23.30
N MET A 272 16.83 -10.36 -23.16
CA MET A 272 17.10 -9.49 -24.30
C MET A 272 18.54 -9.59 -24.80
N ILE A 273 19.46 -10.13 -23.99
CA ILE A 273 20.84 -10.40 -24.40
C ILE A 273 20.93 -11.73 -25.15
N GLU A 274 20.16 -12.72 -24.69
CA GLU A 274 19.98 -14.04 -25.34
C GLU A 274 19.32 -13.94 -26.71
#